data_AF-A0A7Y6XM46-F1
#
_entry.id   AF-A0A7Y6XM46-F1
#
_cell.length_a   1.000
_cell.length_b   1.000
_cell.length_c   1.000
_cell.angle_alpha   90.00
_cell.angle_beta   90.00
_cell.angle_gamma   90.00
#
_symmetry.space_group_name_H-M   'P 1'
#
loop_
_entity.id
_entity.type
_entity.pdbx_description
1 polymer ?
#
loop_
_entity_poly.entity_id
_entity_poly.type
_entity_poly.pdbx_seq_one_letter_code
_entity_poly.pdbx_strand_id
1 'polypeptide(L)'
;MPCLQGDQTPGLRRVLPPVVALRRDIWLVVHADLQQNARVRAVLDFLAELIQRERALLSGGGVVVGKQESRSPRAGQRRRGKARAS
;
A
#
# COMPACT_ATOMS: atom_id res chain seq x y z
N MET A 1 4.43 -1.73 13.43
CA MET A 1 3.92 -3.09 13.13
C MET A 1 3.51 -3.16 11.67
N PRO A 2 3.79 -4.27 10.95
CA PRO A 2 3.26 -4.50 9.60
C PRO A 2 1.72 -4.55 9.61
N CYS A 3 1.09 -4.00 8.58
CA CYS A 3 -0.38 -3.94 8.46
C CYS A 3 -0.99 -5.34 8.41
N LEU A 4 -0.35 -6.28 7.70
CA LEU A 4 -0.74 -7.70 7.62
C LEU A 4 -1.03 -8.33 9.00
N GLN A 5 -0.12 -8.15 9.97
CA GLN A 5 -0.31 -8.69 11.32
C GLN A 5 -1.35 -7.91 12.12
N GLY A 6 -1.33 -6.58 12.03
CA GLY A 6 -2.18 -5.71 12.84
C GLY A 6 -3.67 -5.83 12.50
N ASP A 7 -4.00 -6.09 11.24
CA ASP A 7 -5.39 -6.15 10.76
C ASP A 7 -6.13 -7.41 11.17
N GLN A 8 -5.39 -8.49 11.36
CA GLN A 8 -5.96 -9.77 11.76
C GLN A 8 -6.00 -9.96 13.28
N THR A 9 -5.39 -9.04 14.05
CA THR A 9 -5.32 -9.20 15.50
C THR A 9 -6.59 -8.64 16.16
N PRO A 10 -7.40 -9.47 16.85
CA PRO A 10 -8.59 -9.01 17.55
C PRO A 10 -8.24 -7.95 18.60
N GLY A 11 -9.06 -6.90 18.70
CA GLY A 11 -8.86 -5.81 19.66
C GLY A 11 -7.85 -4.74 19.20
N LEU A 12 -7.14 -4.93 18.09
CA LEU A 12 -6.37 -3.85 17.46
C LEU A 12 -7.20 -3.08 16.44
N ARG A 13 -7.01 -1.75 16.44
CA ARG A 13 -7.60 -0.85 15.46
C ARG A 13 -6.54 0.14 14.99
N ARG A 14 -6.52 0.43 13.69
CA ARG A 14 -5.65 1.46 13.14
C ARG A 14 -6.04 2.84 13.64
N VAL A 15 -5.05 3.60 14.08
CA VAL A 15 -5.20 4.99 14.52
C VAL A 15 -4.71 6.00 13.46
N LEU A 16 -3.88 5.57 12.51
CA LEU A 16 -3.39 6.36 11.39
C LEU A 16 -3.69 5.65 10.07
N PRO A 17 -3.88 6.40 8.96
CA PRO A 17 -4.01 5.81 7.63
C PRO A 17 -2.73 5.08 7.20
N PRO A 18 -2.83 4.09 6.29
CA PRO A 18 -1.66 3.42 5.73
C PRO A 18 -0.71 4.45 5.09
N VAL A 19 0.58 4.36 5.44
CA VAL A 19 1.60 5.21 4.82
C VAL A 19 1.85 4.71 3.41
N VAL A 20 1.35 5.43 2.41
CA VAL A 20 1.42 5.06 0.97
C VAL A 20 2.86 4.84 0.48
N ALA A 21 3.83 5.54 1.09
CA ALA A 21 5.25 5.37 0.80
C ALA A 21 5.82 4.03 1.30
N LEU A 22 5.10 3.31 2.15
CA LEU A 22 5.55 2.07 2.76
C LEU A 22 4.98 0.85 2.01
N ARG A 23 5.20 0.78 0.70
CA ARG A 23 4.97 -0.45 -0.05
C ARG A 23 6.05 -1.46 0.27
N ARG A 24 5.67 -2.72 0.41
CA ARG A 24 6.59 -3.84 0.59
C ARG A 24 6.50 -4.72 -0.64
N ASP A 25 7.64 -4.95 -1.27
CA ASP A 25 7.77 -5.91 -2.35
C ASP A 25 8.05 -7.30 -1.75
N ILE A 26 7.45 -8.32 -2.35
CA ILE A 26 7.65 -9.72 -2.00
C ILE A 26 8.44 -10.36 -3.14
N TRP A 27 9.53 -11.03 -2.80
CA TRP A 27 10.43 -11.69 -3.75
C TRP A 27 10.46 -13.19 -3.49
N LEU A 28 10.27 -13.99 -4.54
CA LEU A 28 10.54 -15.42 -4.52
C LEU A 28 11.97 -15.65 -5.00
N VAL A 29 12.82 -16.19 -4.15
CA VAL A 29 14.24 -16.42 -4.45
C VAL A 29 14.51 -17.91 -4.47
N VAL A 30 15.20 -18.36 -5.52
CA VAL A 30 15.64 -19.75 -5.70
C VAL A 30 17.06 -19.76 -6.23
N HIS A 31 17.83 -20.79 -5.90
CA HIS A 31 19.16 -20.99 -6.47
C HIS A 31 19.06 -21.23 -7.99
N ALA A 32 19.96 -20.66 -8.78
CA ALA A 32 19.94 -20.74 -10.25
C ALA A 32 19.89 -22.18 -10.77
N ASP A 33 20.68 -23.08 -10.17
CA ASP A 33 20.72 -24.50 -10.55
C ASP A 33 19.38 -25.22 -10.32
N LEU A 34 18.63 -24.78 -9.32
CA LEU A 34 17.32 -25.36 -8.97
C LEU A 34 16.19 -24.74 -9.80
N GLN A 35 16.39 -23.56 -10.38
CA GLN A 35 15.37 -22.85 -11.17
C GLN A 35 14.91 -23.65 -12.40
N GLN A 36 15.80 -24.46 -12.98
CA GLN A 36 15.53 -25.31 -14.14
C GLN A 36 14.75 -26.59 -13.78
N ASN A 37 14.65 -26.94 -12.50
CA ASN A 37 13.99 -28.16 -12.06
C ASN A 37 12.46 -28.04 -12.17
N ALA A 38 11.83 -28.99 -12.84
CA ALA A 38 10.37 -28.97 -13.08
C ALA A 38 9.54 -28.91 -11.79
N ARG A 39 9.95 -29.59 -10.70
CA ARG A 39 9.22 -29.56 -9.43
C ARG A 39 9.35 -28.20 -8.75
N VAL A 40 10.54 -27.61 -8.81
CA VAL A 40 10.78 -26.26 -8.26
C VAL A 40 9.94 -25.23 -8.99
N ARG A 41 9.90 -25.30 -10.32
CA ARG A 41 9.06 -24.42 -11.14
C ARG A 41 7.58 -24.55 -10.80
N ALA A 42 7.07 -25.78 -10.66
CA ALA A 42 5.69 -26.02 -10.27
C ALA A 42 5.35 -25.38 -8.91
N VAL A 43 6.25 -25.45 -7.92
CA VAL A 43 6.06 -24.80 -6.62
C VAL A 43 6.09 -23.27 -6.76
N LEU A 44 7.02 -22.72 -7.54
CA LEU A 44 7.11 -21.28 -7.77
C LEU A 44 5.84 -20.74 -8.43
N ASP A 45 5.31 -21.45 -9.44
CA ASP A 45 4.07 -21.08 -10.13
C ASP A 45 2.89 -21.12 -9.15
N PHE A 46 2.77 -22.18 -8.35
CA PHE A 46 1.74 -22.28 -7.30
C PHE A 46 1.81 -21.14 -6.29
N LEU A 47 3.01 -20.82 -5.79
CA LEU A 47 3.23 -19.73 -4.84
C LEU A 47 2.92 -18.37 -5.46
N ALA A 48 3.32 -18.16 -6.71
CA ALA A 48 3.00 -16.93 -7.43
C ALA A 48 1.49 -16.72 -7.53
N GLU A 49 0.73 -17.75 -7.92
CA GLU A 49 -0.73 -17.66 -7.94
C GLU A 49 -1.34 -17.44 -6.55
N LEU A 50 -0.84 -18.13 -5.53
CA LEU A 50 -1.33 -17.98 -4.15
C LEU A 50 -1.11 -16.56 -3.63
N ILE A 51 0.09 -15.99 -3.85
CA ILE A 51 0.41 -14.62 -3.46
C ILE A 51 -0.50 -13.62 -4.17
N GLN A 52 -0.84 -13.86 -5.44
CA GLN A 52 -1.75 -13.00 -6.18
C GLN A 52 -3.19 -13.10 -5.66
N ARG A 53 -3.65 -14.31 -5.31
CA ARG A 53 -4.95 -14.54 -4.68
C ARG A 53 -5.05 -13.84 -3.32
N GLU A 54 -4.01 -13.92 -2.51
CA GLU A 54 -3.95 -13.36 -1.15
C GLU A 54 -3.47 -11.89 -1.11
N ARG A 55 -3.38 -11.21 -2.27
CA ARG A 55 -2.84 -9.85 -2.38
C ARG A 55 -3.53 -8.85 -1.44
N ALA A 56 -4.84 -8.97 -1.25
CA ALA A 56 -5.60 -8.08 -0.36
C ALA A 56 -5.16 -8.22 1.10
N LEU A 57 -4.87 -9.44 1.53
CA LEU A 57 -4.39 -9.75 2.87
C LEU A 57 -2.93 -9.29 3.03
N LEU A 58 -2.07 -9.63 2.07
CA LEU A 58 -0.64 -9.27 2.05
C LEU A 58 -0.40 -7.76 1.97
N SER A 59 -1.28 -7.01 1.31
CA SER A 59 -1.24 -5.55 1.27
C SER A 59 -1.76 -4.88 2.54
N GLY A 60 -2.29 -5.65 3.49
CA GLY A 60 -2.88 -5.13 4.73
C GLY A 60 -4.17 -4.36 4.44
N GLY A 61 -5.09 -4.94 3.67
CA GLY A 61 -6.36 -4.32 3.26
C GLY A 61 -7.41 -4.15 4.35
N GLY A 62 -7.06 -4.20 5.65
CA GLY A 62 -7.99 -3.86 6.73
C GLY A 62 -8.61 -2.46 6.52
N VAL A 63 -9.94 -2.44 6.45
CA VAL A 63 -10.83 -1.32 6.06
C VAL A 63 -10.28 0.07 6.41
N VAL A 64 -10.11 0.90 5.39
CA VAL A 64 -9.80 2.32 5.52
C VAL A 64 -11.08 3.07 5.92
N VAL A 65 -11.43 3.12 7.21
CA VAL A 65 -12.46 4.04 7.71
C VAL A 65 -11.80 5.39 7.96
N GLY A 66 -11.93 6.32 7.02
CA GLY A 66 -11.42 7.68 7.20
C GLY A 66 -11.57 8.56 5.96
N LYS A 67 -12.80 8.99 5.67
CA LYS A 67 -13.04 10.15 4.82
C LYS A 67 -12.49 11.39 5.53
N GLN A 68 -11.25 11.78 5.24
CA GLN A 68 -10.77 13.13 5.57
C GLN A 68 -11.21 14.07 4.46
N GLU A 69 -12.48 14.49 4.55
CA GLU A 69 -12.93 15.68 3.86
C GLU A 69 -12.31 16.88 4.56
N SER A 70 -11.28 17.44 3.93
CA SER A 70 -10.68 18.71 4.31
C SER A 70 -11.72 19.82 4.21
N ARG A 71 -12.48 20.03 5.29
CA ARG A 71 -13.11 21.33 5.54
C ARG A 71 -12.01 22.36 5.70
N SER A 72 -11.65 23.02 4.61
CA SER A 72 -11.05 24.35 4.63
C SER A 72 -11.94 25.31 3.85
N PRO A 73 -12.89 26.02 4.50
CA PRO A 73 -13.52 27.18 3.92
C PRO A 73 -12.84 28.42 4.48
N ARG A 74 -11.74 28.86 3.86
CA ARG A 74 -11.36 30.28 3.88
C ARG A 74 -10.94 30.72 2.49
N ALA A 75 -11.98 31.02 1.71
CA ALA A 75 -11.93 31.97 0.63
C ALA A 75 -11.46 33.35 1.16
N GLY A 76 -10.71 34.07 0.33
CA GLY A 76 -10.68 35.53 0.34
C GLY A 76 -9.37 36.17 0.81
N GLN A 77 -8.44 36.39 -0.13
CA GLN A 77 -8.10 37.76 -0.59
C GLN A 77 -6.93 37.74 -1.58
N ARG A 78 -7.26 37.74 -2.87
CA ARG A 78 -6.41 38.41 -3.88
C ARG A 78 -6.80 39.88 -3.89
N ARG A 79 -6.13 40.70 -3.08
CA ARG A 79 -6.14 42.16 -3.25
C ARG A 79 -5.06 42.53 -4.26
N ARG A 80 -5.53 43.19 -5.32
CA ARG A 80 -4.81 43.82 -6.42
C ARG A 80 -3.56 44.58 -5.97
N GLY A 81 -2.48 44.51 -6.75
CA GLY A 81 -1.35 45.42 -6.68
C GLY A 81 -0.60 45.51 -8.01
N LYS A 82 -0.60 46.71 -8.61
CA LYS A 82 0.44 47.44 -9.39
C LYS A 82 1.41 46.61 -10.28
N ALA A 83 1.86 47.01 -11.47
CA ALA A 83 1.84 48.26 -12.24
C ALA A 83 2.35 47.93 -13.66
N ARG A 84 1.93 48.67 -14.69
CA ARG A 84 2.70 48.85 -15.94
C ARG A 84 2.49 50.26 -16.46
N ALA A 85 3.52 51.08 -16.32
CA ALA A 85 3.75 52.30 -17.07
C ALA A 85 5.14 52.14 -17.68
N SER A 86 5.20 52.06 -19.01
CA SER A 86 6.29 52.45 -19.90
C SER A 86 5.72 52.51 -21.30
#